data_AF-A0A6P5BRF8-F1
#
_entry.id   AF-A0A6P5BRF8-F1
#
_cell.length_a   1.000
_cell.length_b   1.000
_cell.length_c   1.000
_cell.angle_alpha   90.00
_cell.angle_beta   90.00
_cell.angle_gamma   90.00
#
_symmetry.space_group_name_H-M   'P 1'
#
loop_
_entity.id
_entity.type
_entity.pdbx_description
1 polymer ?
#
loop_
_entity_poly.entity_id
_entity_poly.type
_entity_poly.pdbx_seq_one_letter_code
_entity_poly.pdbx_strand_id
1 'polypeptide(L)'
;MERFMEQVIFKYLRAEPEDHYFLMTEPPLNTPENREYLAEIMFESFNVPGLYIAVQAVLALAASWTSRQVGERTLTGIVIDSGDGVTHAIPVAEGYVIGSCIKHIPIAGRDITYFIQQLLREREAGIPPEQSLETAKAIKEKYCYICPDIVKEFAKYDVDPRKWIKQYTGINAINQKKFVIDVGYERFLGPEIFFHPEFANPDFMESISEVVDEVIQNCPIDVRRPLYKPKPVEVQVITHHMQRYAVWFGGSMLASTPEFLQVCHTKKDYEECGPSICRHNPVFGVMS
;
A
#
# COMPACT_ATOMS: atom_id res chain seq x y z
N MET A 1 -16.37 4.29 -13.23
CA MET A 1 -14.96 3.99 -13.52
C MET A 1 -14.57 4.54 -14.89
N GLU A 2 -15.33 4.22 -15.94
CA GLU A 2 -15.12 4.69 -17.31
C GLU A 2 -14.84 6.20 -17.47
N ARG A 3 -15.73 7.09 -16.97
CA ARG A 3 -15.50 8.56 -17.02
C ARG A 3 -14.21 9.04 -16.33
N PHE A 4 -13.76 8.32 -15.31
CA PHE A 4 -12.50 8.64 -14.66
C PHE A 4 -11.33 8.23 -15.56
N MET A 5 -11.40 7.05 -16.18
CA MET A 5 -10.41 6.57 -17.14
C MET A 5 -10.32 7.45 -18.38
N GLU A 6 -11.44 7.99 -18.86
CA GLU A 6 -11.47 8.96 -19.96
C GLU A 6 -10.59 10.18 -19.65
N GLN A 7 -10.71 10.73 -18.43
CA GLN A 7 -9.82 11.83 -18.03
C GLN A 7 -8.37 11.36 -17.87
N VAL A 8 -8.13 10.18 -17.30
CA VAL A 8 -6.76 9.63 -17.17
C VAL A 8 -6.07 9.55 -18.54
N ILE A 9 -6.72 8.93 -19.52
CA ILE A 9 -6.16 8.68 -20.86
C ILE A 9 -6.02 9.99 -21.63
N PHE A 10 -7.10 10.75 -21.82
CA PHE A 10 -7.10 11.89 -22.74
C PHE A 10 -6.60 13.19 -22.12
N LYS A 11 -6.89 13.44 -20.83
CA LYS A 11 -6.52 14.72 -20.18
C LYS A 11 -5.12 14.67 -19.56
N TYR A 12 -4.80 13.60 -18.82
CA TYR A 12 -3.57 13.52 -18.05
C TYR A 12 -2.44 12.83 -18.81
N LEU A 13 -2.64 11.59 -19.28
CA LEU A 13 -1.64 10.85 -20.04
C LEU A 13 -1.44 11.42 -21.44
N ARG A 14 -2.53 11.93 -22.05
CA ARG A 14 -2.56 12.40 -23.44
C ARG A 14 -2.05 11.33 -24.41
N ALA A 15 -2.49 10.10 -24.17
CA ALA A 15 -2.15 8.93 -24.96
C ALA A 15 -3.30 8.63 -25.93
N GLU A 16 -2.97 8.21 -27.14
CA GLU A 16 -3.94 7.59 -28.06
C GLU A 16 -4.11 6.14 -27.62
N PRO A 17 -5.24 5.75 -26.99
CA PRO A 17 -5.33 4.44 -26.36
C PRO A 17 -5.15 3.26 -27.34
N GLU A 18 -5.45 3.46 -28.62
CA GLU A 18 -5.26 2.46 -29.69
C GLU A 18 -3.78 2.14 -29.98
N ASP A 19 -2.85 3.03 -29.60
CA ASP A 19 -1.41 2.88 -29.83
C ASP A 19 -0.66 2.27 -28.62
N HIS A 20 -1.35 2.03 -27.50
CA HIS A 20 -0.70 1.70 -26.23
C HIS A 20 -1.29 0.46 -25.55
N TYR A 21 -0.41 -0.45 -25.12
CA TYR A 21 -0.79 -1.53 -24.21
C TYR A 21 -0.97 -0.98 -22.79
N PHE A 22 -1.95 -1.50 -22.06
CA PHE A 22 -2.26 -1.06 -20.70
C PHE A 22 -1.97 -2.14 -19.66
N LEU A 23 -1.23 -1.75 -18.61
CA LEU A 23 -1.15 -2.51 -17.37
C LEU A 23 -2.09 -1.86 -16.34
N MET A 24 -3.11 -2.60 -15.94
CA MET A 24 -4.03 -2.23 -14.87
C MET A 24 -3.75 -3.06 -13.62
N THR A 25 -4.19 -2.59 -12.45
CA THR A 25 -3.95 -3.29 -11.18
C THR A 25 -5.25 -3.68 -10.51
N GLU A 26 -5.24 -4.80 -9.79
CA GLU A 26 -6.36 -5.25 -8.99
C GLU A 26 -5.96 -5.67 -7.56
N PRO A 27 -6.88 -5.55 -6.59
CA PRO A 27 -6.66 -6.10 -5.26
C PRO A 27 -6.71 -7.65 -5.28
N PRO A 28 -6.11 -8.33 -4.29
CA PRO A 28 -5.98 -9.80 -4.28
C PRO A 28 -7.29 -10.61 -4.33
N LEU A 29 -8.39 -10.04 -3.83
CA LEU A 29 -9.71 -10.69 -3.77
C LEU A 29 -10.69 -10.11 -4.80
N ASN A 30 -10.18 -9.50 -5.87
CA ASN A 30 -11.03 -9.02 -6.96
C ASN A 30 -11.70 -10.19 -7.70
N THR A 31 -12.98 -10.05 -8.01
CA THR A 31 -13.74 -11.12 -8.65
C THR A 31 -13.40 -11.19 -10.15
N PRO A 32 -13.49 -12.39 -10.78
CA PRO A 32 -13.30 -12.52 -12.22
C PRO A 32 -14.26 -11.64 -13.04
N GLU A 33 -15.48 -11.43 -12.55
CA GLU A 33 -16.49 -10.59 -13.20
C GLU A 33 -16.04 -9.12 -13.26
N ASN A 34 -15.37 -8.63 -12.22
CA ASN A 34 -14.81 -7.27 -12.23
C ASN A 34 -13.66 -7.13 -13.25
N ARG A 35 -12.91 -8.22 -13.50
CA ARG A 35 -11.86 -8.23 -14.54
C ARG A 35 -12.48 -8.16 -15.93
N GLU A 36 -13.57 -8.89 -16.17
CA GLU A 36 -14.32 -8.82 -17.42
C GLU A 36 -14.89 -7.42 -17.66
N TYR A 37 -15.51 -6.82 -16.64
CA TYR A 37 -16.03 -5.45 -16.73
C TYR A 37 -14.92 -4.42 -17.02
N LEU A 38 -13.73 -4.59 -16.41
CA LEU A 38 -12.58 -3.74 -16.74
C LEU A 38 -12.12 -3.96 -18.19
N ALA A 39 -12.07 -5.21 -18.65
CA ALA A 39 -11.68 -5.54 -20.01
C ALA A 39 -12.67 -4.97 -21.04
N GLU A 40 -13.97 -5.06 -20.78
CA GLU A 40 -15.04 -4.45 -21.58
C GLU A 40 -14.80 -2.95 -21.77
N ILE A 41 -14.57 -2.21 -20.67
CA ILE A 41 -14.25 -0.78 -20.75
C ILE A 41 -12.99 -0.52 -21.60
N MET A 42 -11.92 -1.28 -21.36
CA MET A 42 -10.64 -1.00 -22.02
C MET A 42 -10.64 -1.36 -23.51
N PHE A 43 -11.24 -2.49 -23.88
CA PHE A 43 -11.29 -2.95 -25.28
C PHE A 43 -12.43 -2.34 -26.08
N GLU A 44 -13.63 -2.20 -25.51
CA GLU A 44 -14.82 -1.76 -26.25
C GLU A 44 -14.96 -0.23 -26.26
N SER A 45 -14.70 0.45 -25.14
CA SER A 45 -14.78 1.92 -25.07
C SER A 45 -13.49 2.61 -25.52
N PHE A 46 -12.33 2.08 -25.13
CA PHE A 46 -11.03 2.72 -25.39
C PHE A 46 -10.21 2.06 -26.51
N ASN A 47 -10.69 0.97 -27.11
CA ASN A 47 -10.03 0.31 -28.25
C ASN A 47 -8.56 -0.09 -28.03
N VAL A 48 -8.14 -0.37 -26.79
CA VAL A 48 -6.72 -0.66 -26.52
C VAL A 48 -6.24 -1.92 -27.26
N PRO A 49 -5.02 -1.95 -27.79
CA PRO A 49 -4.49 -3.10 -28.53
C PRO A 49 -4.18 -4.31 -27.62
N GLY A 50 -3.91 -4.07 -26.34
CA GLY A 50 -3.72 -5.12 -25.36
C GLY A 50 -3.80 -4.67 -23.91
N LEU A 51 -4.16 -5.62 -23.05
CA LEU A 51 -4.45 -5.39 -21.64
C LEU A 51 -3.81 -6.48 -20.77
N TYR A 52 -3.26 -6.06 -19.64
CA TYR A 52 -2.82 -6.96 -18.57
C TYR A 52 -3.34 -6.45 -17.23
N ILE A 53 -3.96 -7.32 -16.44
CA ILE A 53 -4.48 -6.99 -15.11
C ILE A 53 -3.58 -7.67 -14.06
N ALA A 54 -2.79 -6.86 -13.36
CA ALA A 54 -1.80 -7.31 -12.39
C ALA A 54 -2.33 -7.26 -10.96
N VAL A 55 -2.05 -8.30 -10.17
CA VAL A 55 -2.37 -8.28 -8.73
C VAL A 55 -1.37 -7.37 -8.00
N GLN A 56 -1.89 -6.42 -7.20
CA GLN A 56 -1.09 -5.38 -6.53
C GLN A 56 0.06 -5.95 -5.68
N ALA A 57 -0.19 -7.03 -4.92
CA ALA A 57 0.83 -7.66 -4.08
C ALA A 57 2.03 -8.20 -4.88
N VAL A 58 1.78 -8.77 -6.06
CA VAL A 58 2.83 -9.31 -6.93
C VAL A 58 3.72 -8.18 -7.46
N LEU A 59 3.11 -7.05 -7.84
CA LEU A 59 3.86 -5.86 -8.26
C LEU A 59 4.70 -5.26 -7.12
N ALA A 60 4.18 -5.27 -5.89
CA ALA A 60 4.93 -4.81 -4.72
C ALA A 60 6.18 -5.69 -4.46
N LEU A 61 6.07 -7.01 -4.65
CA LEU A 61 7.24 -7.91 -4.60
C LEU A 61 8.24 -7.61 -5.72
N ALA A 62 7.77 -7.39 -6.95
CA ALA A 62 8.64 -7.02 -8.06
C ALA A 62 9.40 -5.71 -7.79
N ALA A 63 8.74 -4.71 -7.18
CA ALA A 63 9.38 -3.46 -6.79
C ALA A 63 10.50 -3.66 -5.75
N SER A 64 10.35 -4.65 -4.86
CA SER A 64 11.34 -4.97 -3.83
C SER A 64 12.68 -5.48 -4.40
N TRP A 65 12.70 -5.97 -5.65
CA TRP A 65 13.93 -6.42 -6.33
C TRP A 65 14.98 -5.33 -6.52
N THR A 66 14.57 -4.06 -6.38
CA THR A 66 15.51 -2.92 -6.38
C THR A 66 16.25 -2.74 -5.07
N SER A 67 15.82 -3.41 -3.99
CA SER A 67 16.49 -3.35 -2.71
C SER A 67 17.82 -4.10 -2.77
N ARG A 68 18.88 -3.46 -2.24
CA ARG A 68 20.21 -4.08 -2.11
C ARG A 68 20.22 -5.29 -1.16
N GLN A 69 19.17 -5.45 -0.35
CA GLN A 69 19.01 -6.57 0.58
C GLN A 69 18.57 -7.87 -0.12
N VAL A 70 18.18 -7.79 -1.40
CA VAL A 70 17.67 -8.91 -2.17
C VAL A 70 18.72 -9.36 -3.19
N GLY A 71 19.30 -10.54 -2.97
CA GLY A 71 20.24 -11.15 -3.91
C GLY A 71 19.57 -11.96 -5.03
N GLU A 72 18.34 -12.41 -4.81
CA GLU A 72 17.58 -13.27 -5.73
C GLU A 72 16.19 -12.67 -5.98
N ARG A 73 15.82 -12.52 -7.25
CA ARG A 73 14.47 -12.08 -7.64
C ARG A 73 13.49 -13.21 -7.35
N THR A 74 12.56 -12.97 -6.46
CA THR A 74 11.52 -13.92 -6.11
C THR A 74 10.16 -13.21 -6.06
N LEU A 75 9.11 -13.93 -6.44
CA LEU A 75 7.72 -13.55 -6.21
C LEU A 75 7.10 -14.38 -5.08
N THR A 76 7.93 -14.91 -4.18
CA THR A 76 7.49 -15.55 -2.94
C THR A 76 7.83 -14.65 -1.76
N GLY A 77 6.82 -14.27 -0.99
CA GLY A 77 6.96 -13.38 0.17
C GLY A 77 5.61 -12.96 0.74
N ILE A 78 5.62 -12.38 1.94
CA ILE A 78 4.45 -11.72 2.51
C ILE A 78 4.50 -10.22 2.18
N VAL A 79 3.39 -9.69 1.68
CA VAL A 79 3.22 -8.28 1.36
C VAL A 79 2.33 -7.64 2.41
N ILE A 80 2.82 -6.56 3.01
CA ILE A 80 2.05 -5.68 3.88
C ILE A 80 1.68 -4.45 3.07
N ASP A 81 0.44 -4.42 2.58
CA ASP A 81 -0.11 -3.29 1.84
C ASP A 81 -0.94 -2.43 2.77
N SER A 82 -0.39 -1.27 3.17
CA SER A 82 -1.03 -0.32 4.06
C SER A 82 -1.31 0.99 3.34
N GLY A 83 -2.59 1.22 3.05
CA GLY A 83 -3.09 2.43 2.38
C GLY A 83 -3.73 3.42 3.34
N ASP A 84 -4.66 4.23 2.82
CA ASP A 84 -5.46 5.14 3.65
C ASP A 84 -6.60 4.41 4.40
N GLY A 85 -7.20 3.38 3.79
CA GLY A 85 -8.44 2.78 4.30
C GLY A 85 -8.28 1.47 5.06
N VAL A 86 -7.36 0.60 4.66
CA VAL A 86 -7.17 -0.72 5.27
C VAL A 86 -5.71 -1.15 5.10
N THR A 87 -5.24 -2.03 5.98
CA THR A 87 -3.96 -2.72 5.83
C THR A 87 -4.19 -4.21 5.58
N HIS A 88 -3.46 -4.77 4.63
CA HIS A 88 -3.56 -6.19 4.24
C HIS A 88 -2.25 -6.91 4.50
N ALA A 89 -2.34 -8.14 5.03
CA ALA A 89 -1.24 -9.09 5.05
C ALA A 89 -1.51 -10.19 4.01
N ILE A 90 -0.70 -10.18 2.95
CA ILE A 90 -0.96 -10.94 1.73
C ILE A 90 0.22 -11.90 1.46
N PRO A 91 0.05 -13.21 1.72
CA PRO A 91 1.05 -14.20 1.38
C PRO A 91 1.03 -14.51 -0.13
N VAL A 92 2.19 -14.45 -0.77
CA VAL A 92 2.38 -14.78 -2.18
C VAL A 92 3.41 -15.90 -2.30
N ALA A 93 3.11 -16.91 -3.10
CA ALA A 93 4.01 -18.00 -3.43
C ALA A 93 4.10 -18.14 -4.95
N GLU A 94 5.32 -18.07 -5.49
CA GLU A 94 5.60 -18.19 -6.93
C GLU A 94 4.77 -17.21 -7.77
N GLY A 95 4.48 -16.03 -7.20
CA GLY A 95 3.66 -14.99 -7.82
C GLY A 95 2.16 -15.21 -7.80
N TYR A 96 1.69 -16.30 -7.18
CA TYR A 96 0.27 -16.51 -6.90
C TYR A 96 -0.05 -16.16 -5.46
N VAL A 97 -1.15 -15.43 -5.27
CA VAL A 97 -1.62 -15.07 -3.92
C VAL A 97 -2.32 -16.26 -3.28
N ILE A 98 -1.97 -16.58 -2.03
CA ILE A 98 -2.64 -17.60 -1.24
C ILE A 98 -3.87 -16.95 -0.58
N GLY A 99 -4.93 -16.78 -1.37
CA GLY A 99 -6.12 -16.01 -1.00
C GLY A 99 -6.81 -16.46 0.29
N SER A 100 -6.78 -17.75 0.60
CA SER A 100 -7.39 -18.31 1.83
C SER A 100 -6.67 -17.88 3.12
N CYS A 101 -5.44 -17.38 3.03
CA CYS A 101 -4.60 -17.01 4.17
C CYS A 101 -4.50 -15.49 4.35
N ILE A 102 -5.14 -14.68 3.51
CA ILE A 102 -5.11 -13.22 3.63
C ILE A 102 -5.78 -12.78 4.93
N LYS A 103 -5.17 -11.84 5.65
CA LYS A 103 -5.78 -11.15 6.78
C LYS A 103 -5.85 -9.64 6.54
N HIS A 104 -6.92 -9.05 7.07
CA HIS A 104 -7.17 -7.62 7.04
C HIS A 104 -6.97 -7.05 8.43
N ILE A 105 -6.24 -5.94 8.51
CA ILE A 105 -6.03 -5.19 9.74
C ILE A 105 -6.88 -3.91 9.62
N PRO A 106 -7.84 -3.67 10.54
CA PRO A 106 -8.73 -2.51 10.52
C PRO A 106 -8.02 -1.25 11.07
N ILE A 107 -6.78 -1.05 10.65
CA ILE A 107 -5.91 0.07 10.98
C ILE A 107 -5.17 0.47 9.70
N ALA A 108 -5.26 1.74 9.34
CA ALA A 108 -4.63 2.29 8.15
C ALA A 108 -4.24 3.76 8.35
N GLY A 109 -3.80 4.40 7.26
CA GLY A 109 -3.37 5.79 7.28
C GLY A 109 -4.43 6.77 7.79
N ARG A 110 -5.73 6.48 7.59
CA ARG A 110 -6.84 7.29 8.10
C ARG A 110 -6.98 7.18 9.61
N ASP A 111 -6.91 5.96 10.15
CA ASP A 111 -7.05 5.72 11.59
C ASP A 111 -5.91 6.38 12.37
N ILE A 112 -4.68 6.32 11.85
CA ILE A 112 -3.54 7.08 12.40
C ILE A 112 -3.84 8.59 12.39
N THR A 113 -4.42 9.09 11.30
CA THR A 113 -4.73 10.52 11.17
C THR A 113 -5.79 10.95 12.19
N TYR A 114 -6.83 10.14 12.38
CA TYR A 114 -7.88 10.41 13.37
C TYR A 114 -7.37 10.29 14.80
N PHE A 115 -6.52 9.31 15.09
CA PHE A 115 -5.91 9.18 16.41
C PHE A 115 -5.02 10.37 16.75
N ILE A 116 -4.16 10.80 15.82
CA ILE A 116 -3.36 12.04 15.98
C ILE A 116 -4.28 13.26 16.15
N GLN A 117 -5.35 13.35 15.37
CA GLN A 117 -6.32 14.44 15.50
C GLN A 117 -6.93 14.50 16.90
N GLN A 118 -7.28 13.37 17.49
CA GLN A 118 -7.81 13.30 18.86
C GLN A 118 -6.77 13.81 19.87
N LEU A 119 -5.54 13.31 19.80
CA LEU A 119 -4.44 13.74 20.70
C LEU A 119 -4.18 15.25 20.61
N LEU A 120 -4.24 15.82 19.40
CA LEU A 120 -4.06 17.25 19.20
C LEU A 120 -5.22 18.07 19.77
N ARG A 121 -6.47 17.59 19.67
CA ARG A 121 -7.64 18.28 20.22
C ARG A 121 -7.65 18.33 21.74
N GLU A 122 -7.12 17.30 22.39
CA GLU A 122 -7.02 17.23 23.85
C GLU A 122 -5.96 18.18 24.42
N ARG A 123 -4.93 18.51 23.64
CA ARG A 123 -3.78 19.32 24.09
C ARG A 123 -3.75 20.75 23.53
N GLU A 124 -4.03 20.92 22.23
CA GLU A 124 -3.78 22.16 21.49
C GLU A 124 -5.09 22.92 21.20
N ALA A 125 -5.21 24.16 21.70
CA ALA A 125 -6.40 24.99 21.48
C ALA A 125 -6.35 25.86 20.20
N GLY A 126 -5.19 25.97 19.56
CA GLY A 126 -4.95 26.92 18.45
C GLY A 126 -5.36 26.43 17.06
N ILE A 127 -5.84 25.20 16.94
CA ILE A 127 -6.14 24.56 15.65
C ILE A 127 -7.55 24.94 15.19
N PRO A 128 -7.71 25.53 13.99
CA PRO A 128 -9.05 25.79 13.45
C PRO A 128 -9.80 24.46 13.23
N PRO A 129 -11.05 24.31 13.71
CA PRO A 129 -11.80 23.06 13.60
C PRO A 129 -11.91 22.53 12.17
N GLU A 130 -12.08 23.42 11.21
CA GLU A 130 -12.15 23.12 9.77
C GLU A 130 -10.84 22.60 9.17
N GLN A 131 -9.68 22.90 9.79
CA GLN A 131 -8.35 22.46 9.37
C GLN A 131 -7.74 21.40 10.29
N SER A 132 -8.53 20.88 11.24
CA SER A 132 -8.07 19.92 12.24
C SER A 132 -7.55 18.63 11.58
N LEU A 133 -8.24 18.11 10.57
CA LEU A 133 -7.84 16.89 9.86
C LEU A 133 -6.59 17.12 8.98
N GLU A 134 -6.53 18.25 8.29
CA GLU A 134 -5.39 18.65 7.46
C GLU A 134 -4.12 18.77 8.30
N THR A 135 -4.23 19.39 9.48
CA THR A 135 -3.13 19.55 10.43
C THR A 135 -2.64 18.19 10.94
N ALA A 136 -3.55 17.31 11.35
CA ALA A 136 -3.20 15.97 11.81
C ALA A 136 -2.49 15.15 10.70
N LYS A 137 -2.99 15.23 9.45
CA LYS A 137 -2.36 14.57 8.30
C LYS A 137 -0.96 15.12 8.02
N ALA A 138 -0.79 16.44 8.06
CA ALA A 138 0.52 17.07 7.88
C ALA A 138 1.50 16.66 8.98
N ILE A 139 1.03 16.53 10.22
CA ILE A 139 1.86 16.05 11.35
C ILE A 139 2.27 14.60 11.14
N LYS A 140 1.32 13.74 10.78
CA LYS A 140 1.56 12.33 10.44
C LYS A 140 2.67 12.18 9.41
N GLU A 141 2.58 12.92 8.30
CA GLU A 141 3.49 12.76 7.17
C GLU A 141 4.87 13.39 7.39
N LYS A 142 4.99 14.40 8.27
CA LYS A 142 6.24 15.15 8.47
C LYS A 142 7.02 14.77 9.74
N TYR A 143 6.32 14.38 10.81
CA TYR A 143 6.94 14.29 12.14
C TYR A 143 6.84 12.93 12.80
N CYS A 144 5.95 12.06 12.34
CA CYS A 144 5.73 10.76 12.96
C CYS A 144 6.82 9.73 12.60
N TYR A 145 7.05 8.80 13.51
CA TYR A 145 8.01 7.71 13.41
C TYR A 145 7.62 6.56 14.34
N ILE A 146 8.12 5.35 14.08
CA ILE A 146 7.94 4.21 14.99
C ILE A 146 9.07 4.24 16.03
N CYS A 147 8.73 4.07 17.30
CA CYS A 147 9.71 3.99 18.39
C CYS A 147 9.95 2.53 18.81
N PRO A 148 11.13 2.17 19.35
CA PRO A 148 11.38 0.80 19.80
C PRO A 148 10.69 0.43 21.12
N ASP A 149 10.38 1.42 21.96
CA ASP A 149 9.87 1.24 23.32
C ASP A 149 9.16 2.52 23.75
N ILE A 150 7.84 2.43 23.92
CA ILE A 150 6.96 3.58 24.21
C ILE A 150 7.35 4.25 25.53
N VAL A 151 7.63 3.47 26.58
CA VAL A 151 7.92 3.99 27.93
C VAL A 151 9.22 4.78 27.93
N LYS A 152 10.26 4.26 27.25
CA LYS A 152 11.52 4.99 27.08
C LYS A 152 11.34 6.22 26.22
N GLU A 153 10.47 6.18 25.22
CA GLU A 153 10.21 7.33 24.36
C GLU A 153 9.51 8.46 25.12
N PHE A 154 8.51 8.15 25.95
CA PHE A 154 7.92 9.13 26.88
C PHE A 154 8.98 9.77 27.78
N ALA A 155 9.83 8.96 28.42
CA ALA A 155 10.87 9.48 29.31
C ALA A 155 11.84 10.45 28.59
N LYS A 156 12.15 10.24 27.31
CA LYS A 156 13.01 11.16 26.54
C LYS A 156 12.36 12.53 26.39
N TYR A 157 11.06 12.57 26.12
CA TYR A 157 10.32 13.81 25.94
C TYR A 157 10.15 14.55 27.27
N ASP A 158 9.93 13.84 28.37
CA ASP A 158 9.82 14.44 29.71
C ASP A 158 11.16 15.02 30.19
N VAL A 159 12.28 14.35 29.90
CA VAL A 159 13.63 14.78 30.31
C VAL A 159 14.12 15.98 29.51
N ASP A 160 13.89 16.01 28.18
CA ASP A 160 14.34 17.11 27.31
C ASP A 160 13.26 17.57 26.32
N PRO A 161 12.20 18.24 26.80
CA PRO A 161 11.08 18.65 25.96
C PRO A 161 11.52 19.57 24.81
N ARG A 162 12.49 20.45 25.05
CA ARG A 162 12.95 21.45 24.04
C ARG A 162 13.59 20.80 22.81
N LYS A 163 14.21 19.63 22.99
CA LYS A 163 14.83 18.89 21.90
C LYS A 163 13.82 18.08 21.09
N TRP A 164 12.84 17.48 21.77
CA TRP A 164 11.94 16.48 21.18
C TRP A 164 10.61 17.06 20.71
N ILE A 165 10.05 18.05 21.41
CA ILE A 165 8.86 18.77 20.96
C ILE A 165 9.24 19.61 19.75
N LYS A 166 8.47 19.45 18.67
CA LYS A 166 8.60 20.25 17.44
C LYS A 166 7.46 21.24 17.35
N GLN A 167 7.59 22.22 16.46
CA GLN A 167 6.51 23.18 16.21
C GLN A 167 5.99 23.03 14.79
N TYR A 168 4.69 22.98 14.65
CA TYR A 168 4.00 23.07 13.37
C TYR A 168 3.36 24.43 13.24
N THR A 169 3.57 25.08 12.09
CA THR A 169 2.92 26.35 11.75
C THR A 169 1.99 26.13 10.58
N GLY A 170 0.70 26.36 10.79
CA GLY A 170 -0.32 26.40 9.74
C GLY A 170 -0.78 27.83 9.47
N ILE A 171 -1.49 28.03 8.36
CA ILE A 171 -2.16 29.29 8.03
C ILE A 171 -3.67 29.01 8.11
N ASN A 172 -4.37 29.80 8.91
CA ASN A 172 -5.82 29.71 9.01
C ASN A 172 -6.44 30.16 7.68
N ALA A 173 -7.23 29.29 7.07
CA ALA A 173 -7.79 29.53 5.73
C ALA A 173 -8.73 30.74 5.68
N ILE A 174 -9.43 31.04 6.78
CA ILE A 174 -10.44 32.09 6.88
C ILE A 174 -9.79 33.45 7.14
N ASN A 175 -8.98 33.55 8.19
CA ASN A 175 -8.44 34.84 8.64
C ASN A 175 -7.01 35.12 8.15
N GLN A 176 -6.39 34.18 7.42
CA GLN A 176 -5.04 34.26 6.86
C GLN A 176 -3.93 34.49 7.91
N LYS A 177 -4.22 34.31 9.21
CA LYS A 177 -3.23 34.37 10.28
C LYS A 177 -2.56 33.02 10.46
N LYS A 178 -1.30 33.05 10.89
CA LYS A 178 -0.57 31.84 11.25
C LYS A 178 -1.07 31.34 12.61
N PHE A 179 -1.24 30.04 12.73
CA PHE A 179 -1.37 29.34 14.01
C PHE A 179 -0.16 28.44 14.19
N VAL A 180 0.34 28.37 15.42
CA VAL A 180 1.48 27.54 15.79
C VAL A 180 1.02 26.58 16.87
N ILE A 181 1.38 25.31 16.73
CA ILE A 181 1.09 24.26 17.71
C ILE A 181 2.35 23.47 18.00
N ASP A 182 2.42 22.94 19.20
CA ASP A 182 3.48 22.03 19.60
C ASP A 182 3.13 20.61 19.14
N VAL A 183 4.15 19.88 18.68
CA VAL A 183 4.07 18.52 18.16
C VAL A 183 4.91 17.60 19.04
N GLY A 184 4.23 16.71 19.76
CA GLY A 184 4.77 15.97 20.89
C GLY A 184 4.69 14.46 20.74
N TYR A 185 3.91 13.83 21.63
CA TYR A 185 3.79 12.37 21.77
C TYR A 185 3.11 11.68 20.57
N GLU A 186 2.23 12.38 19.87
CA GLU A 186 1.56 11.90 18.66
C GLU A 186 2.55 11.49 17.55
N ARG A 187 3.80 11.95 17.64
CA ARG A 187 4.88 11.56 16.72
C ARG A 187 5.15 10.06 16.77
N PHE A 188 5.22 9.47 17.95
CA PHE A 188 5.43 8.03 18.09
C PHE A 188 4.13 7.27 18.37
N LEU A 189 3.18 7.87 19.10
CA LEU A 189 1.89 7.23 19.40
C LEU A 189 1.04 7.01 18.14
N GLY A 190 1.10 7.92 17.16
CA GLY A 190 0.34 7.81 15.92
C GLY A 190 0.58 6.46 15.20
N PRO A 191 1.82 6.15 14.81
CA PRO A 191 2.15 4.86 14.19
C PRO A 191 2.08 3.64 15.13
N GLU A 192 2.14 3.85 16.45
CA GLU A 192 2.13 2.77 17.44
C GLU A 192 0.87 1.93 17.41
N ILE A 193 -0.24 2.48 16.91
CA ILE A 193 -1.52 1.75 16.80
C ILE A 193 -1.47 0.55 15.84
N PHE A 194 -0.40 0.37 15.07
CA PHE A 194 -0.17 -0.88 14.34
C PHE A 194 0.30 -2.03 15.24
N PHE A 195 1.00 -1.70 16.33
CA PHE A 195 1.54 -2.67 17.28
C PHE A 195 0.66 -2.80 18.51
N HIS A 196 -0.06 -1.74 18.87
CA HIS A 196 -1.03 -1.69 19.96
C HIS A 196 -2.36 -1.09 19.46
N PRO A 197 -3.13 -1.84 18.64
CA PRO A 197 -4.35 -1.32 18.03
C PRO A 197 -5.44 -0.91 19.02
N GLU A 198 -5.40 -1.46 20.24
CA GLU A 198 -6.31 -1.15 21.33
C GLU A 198 -6.33 0.34 21.72
N PHE A 199 -5.31 1.12 21.33
CA PHE A 199 -5.27 2.57 21.55
C PHE A 199 -6.28 3.34 20.70
N ALA A 200 -6.65 2.82 19.53
CA ALA A 200 -7.53 3.50 18.58
C ALA A 200 -8.77 2.69 18.19
N ASN A 201 -8.72 1.36 18.31
CA ASN A 201 -9.79 0.46 17.93
C ASN A 201 -10.13 -0.50 19.07
N PRO A 202 -11.31 -0.38 19.72
CA PRO A 202 -11.68 -1.26 20.83
C PRO A 202 -12.04 -2.69 20.38
N ASP A 203 -12.36 -2.89 19.10
CA ASP A 203 -12.81 -4.17 18.57
C ASP A 203 -11.67 -5.01 17.98
N PHE A 204 -10.45 -4.47 17.93
CA PHE A 204 -9.28 -5.13 17.35
C PHE A 204 -8.05 -4.90 18.24
N MET A 205 -7.42 -5.99 18.68
CA MET A 205 -6.30 -5.95 19.65
C MET A 205 -5.03 -6.65 19.14
N GLU A 206 -5.09 -7.25 17.96
CA GLU A 206 -3.99 -8.07 17.44
C GLU A 206 -2.93 -7.20 16.76
N SER A 207 -1.68 -7.28 17.22
CA SER A 207 -0.59 -6.50 16.65
C SER A 207 -0.30 -6.91 15.20
N ILE A 208 0.21 -6.00 14.38
CA ILE A 208 0.63 -6.32 13.00
C ILE A 208 1.64 -7.47 12.95
N SER A 209 2.50 -7.60 13.97
CA SER A 209 3.44 -8.70 14.12
C SER A 209 2.75 -10.06 14.29
N GLU A 210 1.72 -10.12 15.13
CA GLU A 210 0.94 -11.35 15.37
C GLU A 210 0.14 -11.71 14.12
N VAL A 211 -0.51 -10.74 13.47
CA VAL A 211 -1.22 -10.96 12.21
C VAL A 211 -0.30 -11.55 11.14
N VAL A 212 0.92 -11.01 11.01
CA VAL A 212 1.92 -11.51 10.06
C VAL A 212 2.30 -12.95 10.37
N ASP A 213 2.58 -13.26 11.64
CA ASP A 213 2.92 -14.62 12.07
C ASP A 213 1.77 -15.59 11.79
N GLU A 214 0.55 -15.21 12.17
CA GLU A 214 -0.66 -16.01 11.98
C GLU A 214 -0.90 -16.31 10.49
N VAL A 215 -0.79 -15.30 9.63
CA VAL A 215 -0.92 -15.46 8.17
C VAL A 215 0.08 -16.48 7.63
N ILE A 216 1.35 -16.38 8.05
CA ILE A 216 2.38 -17.30 7.57
C ILE A 216 2.16 -18.71 8.15
N GLN A 217 1.75 -18.83 9.41
CA GLN A 217 1.44 -20.13 10.02
C GLN A 217 0.20 -20.80 9.41
N ASN A 218 -0.73 -20.03 8.85
CA ASN A 218 -1.90 -20.59 8.14
C ASN A 218 -1.54 -21.05 6.71
N CYS A 219 -0.43 -20.59 6.14
CA CYS A 219 0.01 -21.03 4.82
C CYS A 219 0.49 -22.51 4.82
N PRO A 220 0.53 -23.18 3.65
CA PRO A 220 1.13 -24.51 3.49
C PRO A 220 2.57 -24.58 4.02
N ILE A 221 2.94 -25.71 4.64
CA ILE A 221 4.19 -25.86 5.42
C ILE A 221 5.45 -25.61 4.58
N ASP A 222 5.42 -26.03 3.31
CA ASP A 222 6.48 -25.89 2.32
C ASP A 222 6.79 -24.43 1.95
N VAL A 223 5.78 -23.54 1.98
CA VAL A 223 5.96 -22.12 1.64
C VAL A 223 6.27 -21.22 2.84
N ARG A 224 6.04 -21.67 4.08
CA ARG A 224 6.23 -20.81 5.29
C ARG A 224 7.65 -20.28 5.44
N ARG A 225 8.66 -21.14 5.23
CA ARG A 225 10.06 -20.76 5.37
C ARG A 225 10.46 -19.67 4.36
N PRO A 226 10.14 -19.80 3.06
CA PRO A 226 10.26 -18.70 2.11
C PRO A 226 9.54 -17.41 2.52
N LEU A 227 8.36 -17.50 3.13
CA LEU A 227 7.58 -16.34 3.58
C LEU A 227 8.23 -15.58 4.76
N TYR A 228 8.92 -16.27 5.68
CA TYR A 228 9.72 -15.62 6.74
C TYR A 228 11.14 -15.20 6.28
N LYS A 229 11.72 -15.92 5.29
CA LYS A 229 13.14 -15.98 4.83
C LYS A 229 14.14 -16.71 5.78
N PRO A 230 15.29 -17.23 5.29
CA PRO A 230 15.80 -18.55 5.70
C PRO A 230 16.89 -18.61 6.81
N LYS A 231 16.71 -19.59 7.72
CA LYS A 231 17.62 -20.20 8.75
C LYS A 231 18.22 -19.27 9.83
N PRO A 232 18.21 -19.69 11.12
CA PRO A 232 17.09 -20.25 11.88
C PRO A 232 16.01 -19.17 12.04
N VAL A 233 14.84 -19.32 11.39
CA VAL A 233 13.72 -18.36 11.33
C VAL A 233 14.17 -16.89 11.48
N GLU A 234 15.00 -16.42 10.55
CA GLU A 234 15.43 -15.01 10.54
C GLU A 234 14.40 -14.23 9.72
N VAL A 235 13.53 -13.48 10.40
CA VAL A 235 12.49 -12.66 9.77
C VAL A 235 13.13 -11.45 9.10
N GLN A 236 13.05 -11.35 7.77
CA GLN A 236 13.60 -10.23 7.01
C GLN A 236 12.52 -9.26 6.53
N VAL A 237 12.43 -8.07 7.12
CA VAL A 237 11.57 -6.98 6.64
C VAL A 237 12.33 -6.14 5.61
N ILE A 238 11.88 -6.15 4.35
CA ILE A 238 12.54 -5.42 3.26
C ILE A 238 12.02 -3.98 3.21
N THR A 239 12.92 -3.00 3.29
CA THR A 239 12.64 -1.59 3.04
C THR A 239 13.32 -1.10 1.77
N HIS A 240 12.66 -0.25 0.97
CA HIS A 240 13.20 0.28 -0.28
C HIS A 240 12.61 1.66 -0.63
N HIS A 241 13.31 2.44 -1.45
CA HIS A 241 12.96 3.84 -1.74
C HIS A 241 11.63 4.04 -2.49
N MET A 242 11.10 2.98 -3.11
CA MET A 242 9.88 3.04 -3.93
C MET A 242 8.62 2.57 -3.18
N GLN A 243 8.69 2.32 -1.86
CA GLN A 243 7.57 1.77 -1.07
C GLN A 243 6.25 2.52 -1.25
N ARG A 244 6.28 3.87 -1.30
CA ARG A 244 5.08 4.69 -1.45
C ARG A 244 4.27 4.37 -2.71
N TYR A 245 4.95 3.97 -3.79
CA TYR A 245 4.33 3.66 -5.08
C TYR A 245 4.80 2.29 -5.58
N ALA A 246 5.06 1.35 -4.67
CA ALA A 246 5.69 0.07 -4.99
C ALA A 246 4.94 -0.67 -6.09
N VAL A 247 3.61 -0.73 -5.98
CA VAL A 247 2.73 -1.31 -7.00
C VAL A 247 2.95 -0.68 -8.37
N TRP A 248 2.88 0.66 -8.46
CA TRP A 248 3.02 1.37 -9.73
C TRP A 248 4.43 1.24 -10.31
N PHE A 249 5.45 1.30 -9.46
CA PHE A 249 6.84 1.12 -9.86
C PHE A 249 7.13 -0.30 -10.34
N GLY A 250 6.64 -1.32 -9.64
CA GLY A 250 6.73 -2.72 -10.07
C GLY A 250 6.00 -2.94 -11.40
N GLY A 251 4.80 -2.36 -11.57
CA GLY A 251 4.07 -2.37 -12.84
C GLY A 251 4.85 -1.70 -13.98
N SER A 252 5.43 -0.52 -13.73
CA SER A 252 6.26 0.19 -14.71
C SER A 252 7.51 -0.62 -15.11
N MET A 253 8.17 -1.26 -14.14
CA MET A 253 9.32 -2.13 -14.40
C MET A 253 8.93 -3.33 -15.27
N LEU A 254 7.85 -4.04 -14.91
CA LEU A 254 7.40 -5.22 -15.64
C LEU A 254 6.88 -4.87 -17.03
N ALA A 255 6.09 -3.80 -17.17
CA ALA A 255 5.58 -3.33 -18.46
C ALA A 255 6.67 -2.86 -19.42
N SER A 256 7.88 -2.57 -18.92
CA SER A 256 9.04 -2.20 -19.74
C SER A 256 9.82 -3.40 -20.28
N THR A 257 9.44 -4.63 -19.90
CA THR A 257 10.12 -5.85 -20.36
C THR A 257 9.51 -6.39 -21.66
N PRO A 258 10.29 -7.03 -22.54
CA PRO A 258 9.75 -7.66 -23.75
C PRO A 258 8.70 -8.74 -23.47
N GLU A 259 8.82 -9.44 -22.34
CA GLU A 259 7.89 -10.49 -21.91
C GLU A 259 6.48 -9.95 -21.65
N PHE A 260 6.34 -8.68 -21.25
CA PHE A 260 5.04 -8.04 -21.00
C PHE A 260 4.11 -8.16 -22.21
N LEU A 261 4.60 -7.84 -23.41
CA LEU A 261 3.79 -7.91 -24.63
C LEU A 261 3.38 -9.34 -24.99
N GLN A 262 4.11 -10.35 -24.51
CA GLN A 262 3.80 -11.76 -24.76
C GLN A 262 2.70 -12.29 -23.83
N VAL A 263 2.52 -11.68 -22.66
CA VAL A 263 1.53 -12.11 -21.66
C VAL A 263 0.27 -11.25 -21.63
N CYS A 264 0.28 -10.10 -22.30
CA CYS A 264 -0.92 -9.28 -22.47
C CYS A 264 -1.96 -9.99 -23.33
N HIS A 265 -3.22 -9.89 -22.93
CA HIS A 265 -4.34 -10.27 -23.76
C HIS A 265 -4.50 -9.23 -24.88
N THR A 266 -4.56 -9.68 -26.14
CA THR A 266 -4.71 -8.75 -27.27
C THR A 266 -6.18 -8.45 -27.54
N LYS A 267 -6.46 -7.31 -28.18
CA LYS A 267 -7.82 -6.98 -28.64
C LYS A 267 -8.39 -8.06 -29.57
N LYS A 268 -7.53 -8.62 -30.42
CA LYS A 268 -7.89 -9.72 -31.32
C LYS A 268 -8.34 -10.95 -30.52
N ASP A 269 -7.59 -11.36 -29.52
CA ASP A 269 -7.96 -12.52 -28.68
C ASP A 269 -9.25 -12.23 -27.90
N TYR A 270 -9.46 -10.99 -27.44
CA TYR A 270 -10.69 -10.56 -26.79
C TYR A 270 -11.91 -10.67 -27.72
N GLU A 271 -11.78 -10.24 -28.98
CA GLU A 271 -12.84 -10.32 -29.98
C GLU A 271 -13.14 -11.78 -30.39
N GLU A 272 -12.11 -12.63 -30.49
CA GLU A 272 -12.25 -14.04 -30.91
C GLU A 272 -12.72 -14.97 -29.78
N CYS A 273 -12.24 -14.76 -28.55
CA CYS A 273 -12.46 -15.66 -27.41
C CYS A 273 -13.38 -15.07 -26.33
N GLY A 274 -13.70 -13.77 -26.42
CA GLY A 274 -14.52 -13.04 -25.45
C GLY A 274 -13.76 -12.60 -24.19
N PRO A 275 -14.45 -11.91 -23.27
CA PRO A 275 -13.85 -11.30 -22.07
C PRO A 275 -13.27 -12.32 -21.09
N SER A 276 -13.67 -13.60 -21.20
CA SER A 276 -13.24 -14.66 -20.28
C SER A 276 -11.73 -14.87 -20.22
N ILE A 277 -10.98 -14.51 -21.27
CA ILE A 277 -9.51 -14.57 -21.28
C ILE A 277 -8.89 -13.68 -20.20
N CYS A 278 -9.52 -12.55 -19.89
CA CYS A 278 -9.04 -11.59 -18.90
C CYS A 278 -9.25 -12.05 -17.44
N ARG A 279 -9.96 -13.17 -17.22
CA ARG A 279 -10.15 -13.73 -15.87
C ARG A 279 -8.84 -14.22 -15.25
N HIS A 280 -7.87 -14.61 -16.07
CA HIS A 280 -6.55 -15.08 -15.66
C HIS A 280 -5.44 -14.31 -16.40
N ASN A 281 -4.50 -13.76 -15.65
CA ASN A 281 -3.36 -13.03 -16.21
C ASN A 281 -2.08 -13.77 -15.79
N PRO A 282 -1.28 -14.32 -16.74
CA PRO A 282 -0.09 -15.09 -16.40
C PRO A 282 0.93 -14.24 -15.63
N VAL A 283 1.53 -14.82 -14.59
CA VAL A 283 2.64 -14.20 -13.85
C VAL A 283 3.93 -14.30 -14.69
N PHE A 284 4.76 -13.26 -14.67
CA PHE A 284 6.04 -13.22 -15.39
C PHE A 284 7.12 -12.44 -14.63
N GLY A 285 8.36 -12.46 -15.15
CA GLY A 285 9.48 -11.64 -14.64
C GLY A 285 10.48 -12.34 -13.72
N VAL A 286 10.28 -13.62 -13.39
CA VAL A 286 11.22 -14.43 -12.57
C VAL A 286 11.93 -15.52 -13.37
N MET A 287 11.29 -16.04 -14.43
CA MET A 287 11.87 -17.09 -15.28
C MET A 287 12.55 -16.48 -16.51
N SER A 288 13.85 -16.19 -16.39
CA SER A 288 14.79 -16.01 -17.50
C SER A 288 16.20 -16.36 -17.04
#